data_AF-A0A373FAX9-F1
#
_entry.id   AF-A0A373FAX9-F1
#
_cell.length_a   1.000
_cell.length_b   1.000
_cell.length_c   1.000
_cell.angle_alpha   90.00
_cell.angle_beta   90.00
_cell.angle_gamma   90.00
#
_symmetry.space_group_name_H-M   'P 1'
#
loop_
_entity.id
_entity.type
_entity.pdbx_description
1 polymer ?
#
loop_
_entity_poly.entity_id
_entity_poly.type
_entity_poly.pdbx_seq_one_letter_code
_entity_poly.pdbx_strand_id
1 'polypeptide(L)'
;MTLLEIHHPELTPVVTRIDQLSAIADERKRLASDEFVGLYGGAGIAFLTREEQNELHELKLQLPTYAQLRSEAKARLMQRVSSSRRGMKTTAAG
;
A
#
# COMPACT_ATOMS: atom_id res chain seq x y z
N MET A 1 4.24 -6.02 -19.41
CA MET A 1 5.05 -5.00 -18.70
C MET A 1 4.58 -4.97 -17.25
N THR A 2 5.34 -5.58 -16.35
CA THR A 2 5.04 -5.62 -14.92
C THR A 2 5.33 -4.25 -14.31
N LEU A 3 4.29 -3.61 -13.78
CA LEU A 3 4.40 -2.37 -13.03
C LEU A 3 5.39 -2.57 -11.88
N LEU A 4 6.28 -1.60 -11.73
CA LEU A 4 7.33 -1.54 -10.73
C LEU A 4 6.75 -1.83 -9.33
N GLU A 5 6.97 -3.05 -8.84
CA GLU A 5 6.76 -3.38 -7.44
C GLU A 5 7.71 -2.50 -6.62
N ILE A 6 7.12 -1.52 -5.95
CA ILE A 6 7.78 -0.84 -4.84
C ILE A 6 7.80 -1.87 -3.72
N HIS A 7 8.80 -2.75 -3.75
CA HIS A 7 8.94 -3.80 -2.76
C HIS A 7 9.50 -3.16 -1.49
N HIS A 8 8.58 -2.76 -0.60
CA HIS A 8 8.85 -2.47 0.80
C HIS A 8 8.63 -3.78 1.58
N PRO A 9 9.60 -4.70 1.62
CA PRO A 9 9.42 -5.98 2.31
C PRO A 9 9.04 -5.78 3.79
N GLU A 10 9.51 -4.70 4.42
CA GLU A 10 9.18 -4.28 5.78
C GLU A 10 7.70 -3.92 5.98
N LEU A 11 7.00 -3.49 4.93
CA LEU A 11 5.58 -3.16 4.98
C LEU A 11 4.67 -4.35 4.65
N THR A 12 5.21 -5.43 4.11
CA THR A 12 4.46 -6.67 3.84
C THR A 12 3.61 -7.14 5.02
N PRO A 13 4.13 -7.22 6.27
CA PRO A 13 3.30 -7.61 7.41
C PRO A 13 2.18 -6.61 7.71
N VAL A 14 2.42 -5.31 7.55
CA VAL A 14 1.43 -4.24 7.76
C VAL A 14 0.30 -4.36 6.74
N VAL A 15 0.65 -4.49 5.46
CA VAL A 15 -0.32 -4.66 4.37
C VAL A 15 -1.11 -5.95 4.55
N THR A 16 -0.44 -7.06 4.88
CA THR A 16 -1.11 -8.35 5.15
C THR A 16 -2.15 -8.20 6.27
N ARG A 17 -1.83 -7.47 7.33
CA ARG A 17 -2.77 -7.25 8.44
C ARG A 17 -3.95 -6.36 8.05
N ILE A 18 -3.72 -5.32 7.25
CA ILE A 18 -4.78 -4.48 6.69
C ILE A 18 -5.72 -5.31 5.81
N ASP A 19 -5.19 -6.22 5.00
CA ASP A 19 -5.99 -7.10 4.14
C ASP A 19 -6.83 -8.07 4.96
N GLN A 20 -6.28 -8.61 6.06
CA GLN A 20 -7.03 -9.44 7.00
C GLN A 20 -8.20 -8.69 7.64
N LEU A 21 -7.97 -7.47 8.13
CA LEU A 21 -9.03 -6.62 8.70
C LEU A 21 -10.10 -6.30 7.65
N SER A 22 -9.69 -6.05 6.41
CA SER A 22 -10.62 -5.79 5.31
C SER A 22 -11.48 -7.02 5.00
N ALA A 23 -10.88 -8.22 5.00
CA ALA A 23 -11.62 -9.47 4.80
C ALA A 23 -12.64 -9.75 5.92
N ILE A 24 -12.28 -9.46 7.18
CA ILE A 24 -13.19 -9.57 8.32
C ILE A 24 -14.39 -8.63 8.16
N ALA A 25 -14.13 -7.37 7.77
CA ALA A 25 -15.18 -6.41 7.47
C ALA A 25 -16.11 -6.90 6.35
N ASP A 26 -15.57 -7.44 5.27
CA ASP A 26 -16.36 -7.96 4.14
C ASP A 26 -17.18 -9.20 4.52
N GLU A 27 -16.64 -10.08 5.36
CA GLU A 27 -17.39 -11.22 5.90
C GLU A 27 -18.56 -10.76 6.76
N ARG A 28 -18.31 -9.89 7.73
CA ARG A 28 -19.38 -9.37 8.61
C ARG A 28 -20.41 -8.55 7.86
N LYS A 29 -20.00 -7.80 6.83
CA LYS A 29 -20.91 -7.10 5.93
C LYS A 29 -21.84 -8.05 5.19
N ARG A 30 -21.34 -9.19 4.71
CA ARG A 30 -22.16 -10.21 4.04
C ARG A 30 -23.16 -10.88 4.99
N LEU A 31 -22.86 -10.93 6.28
CA LEU A 31 -23.75 -11.48 7.31
C LEU A 31 -24.75 -10.45 7.86
N ALA A 32 -24.54 -9.16 7.58
CA ALA A 32 -25.44 -8.10 8.02
C ALA A 32 -26.71 -8.03 7.15
N SER A 33 -27.78 -7.46 7.69
CA SER A 33 -29.01 -7.24 6.91
C SER A 33 -28.80 -6.19 5.83
N ASP A 34 -29.51 -6.33 4.71
CA ASP A 34 -29.46 -5.37 3.59
C ASP A 34 -29.83 -3.94 4.03
N GLU A 35 -30.76 -3.81 4.98
CA GLU A 35 -31.15 -2.52 5.56
C GLU A 35 -29.99 -1.87 6.33
N PHE A 36 -29.27 -2.65 7.14
CA PHE A 36 -28.10 -2.18 7.86
C PHE A 36 -26.98 -1.78 6.89
N VAL A 37 -26.73 -2.59 5.86
CA VAL A 37 -25.74 -2.26 4.81
C VAL A 37 -26.12 -0.97 4.07
N GLY A 38 -27.40 -0.77 3.76
CA GLY A 38 -27.92 0.43 3.11
C GLY A 38 -27.72 1.69 3.95
N LEU A 39 -27.96 1.63 5.26
CA LEU A 39 -27.78 2.77 6.18
C LEU A 39 -26.32 3.23 6.28
N TYR A 40 -25.37 2.30 6.28
CA TYR A 40 -23.94 2.59 6.42
C TYR A 40 -23.20 2.75 5.08
N GLY A 41 -23.94 2.82 3.96
CA GLY A 41 -23.37 2.97 2.62
C GLY A 41 -22.43 1.83 2.20
N GLY A 42 -22.51 0.69 2.90
CA GLY A 42 -21.66 -0.48 2.69
C GLY A 42 -20.16 -0.26 2.96
N ALA A 43 -19.77 0.77 3.72
CA ALA A 43 -18.37 0.98 4.06
C ALA A 43 -17.85 -0.12 5.00
N GLY A 44 -16.81 -0.86 4.60
CA GLY A 44 -16.28 -1.99 5.38
C GLY A 44 -15.88 -1.63 6.82
N ILE A 45 -15.41 -0.40 7.05
CA ILE A 45 -15.02 0.09 8.38
C ILE A 45 -16.18 0.07 9.40
N ALA A 46 -17.43 0.20 8.95
CA ALA A 46 -18.60 0.18 9.83
C ALA A 46 -18.89 -1.23 10.39
N PHE A 47 -18.28 -2.27 9.83
CA PHE A 47 -18.43 -3.67 10.23
C PHE A 47 -17.26 -4.16 11.12
N LEU A 48 -16.32 -3.27 11.42
CA LEU A 48 -15.22 -3.53 12.35
C LEU A 48 -15.59 -3.10 13.76
N THR A 49 -15.04 -3.79 14.76
CA THR A 49 -15.09 -3.34 16.15
C THR A 49 -14.26 -2.08 16.32
N ARG A 50 -14.42 -1.39 17.46
CA ARG A 50 -13.66 -0.17 17.74
C ARG A 50 -12.16 -0.45 17.84
N GLU A 51 -11.78 -1.59 18.38
CA GLU A 51 -10.39 -2.04 18.52
C GLU A 51 -9.77 -2.28 17.14
N GLU A 52 -10.49 -2.97 16.25
CA GLU A 52 -10.06 -3.22 14.87
C GLU A 52 -9.98 -1.93 14.03
N GLN A 53 -10.89 -0.97 14.26
CA GLN A 53 -10.81 0.34 13.62
C GLN A 53 -9.56 1.12 14.06
N ASN A 54 -9.25 1.10 15.36
CA ASN A 54 -8.04 1.72 15.90
C ASN A 54 -6.78 1.05 15.34
N GLU A 55 -6.76 -0.29 15.32
CA GLU A 55 -5.66 -1.06 14.72
C GLU A 55 -5.48 -0.70 13.23
N LEU A 56 -6.57 -0.66 12.46
CA LEU A 56 -6.53 -0.27 11.05
C LEU A 56 -5.99 1.16 10.87
N HIS A 57 -6.34 2.08 11.77
CA HIS A 57 -5.83 3.45 11.75
C HIS A 57 -4.32 3.48 12.00
N GLU A 58 -3.83 2.80 13.04
CA GLU A 58 -2.41 2.72 13.39
C GLU A 58 -1.58 2.09 12.27
N LEU A 59 -2.08 1.01 11.65
CA LEU A 59 -1.43 0.37 10.52
C LEU A 59 -1.36 1.30 9.30
N LYS A 60 -2.42 2.06 9.00
CA LYS A 60 -2.43 3.03 7.90
C LYS A 60 -1.44 4.18 8.11
N LEU A 61 -1.16 4.58 9.35
CA LEU A 61 -0.14 5.59 9.64
C LEU A 61 1.29 5.10 9.36
N GLN A 62 1.51 3.79 9.32
CA GLN A 62 2.81 3.21 8.96
C GLN A 62 3.05 3.18 7.44
N LEU A 63 2.00 3.35 6.64
CA LEU A 63 2.13 3.34 5.19
C LEU A 63 2.76 4.63 4.67
N PRO A 64 3.66 4.54 3.68
CA PRO A 64 4.27 5.71 3.07
C PRO A 64 3.20 6.55 2.36
N THR A 65 3.33 7.86 2.52
CA THR A 65 2.50 8.81 1.79
C THR A 65 2.82 8.74 0.29
N TYR A 66 1.85 9.14 -0.53
CA TYR A 66 2.05 9.22 -1.98
C TYR A 66 3.23 10.11 -2.39
N ALA A 67 3.48 11.20 -1.64
CA ALA A 67 4.62 12.07 -1.88
C ALA A 67 5.97 11.35 -1.67
N GLN A 68 6.08 10.51 -0.63
CA GLN A 68 7.26 9.68 -0.35
C GLN A 68 7.46 8.63 -1.43
N LEU A 69 6.41 7.90 -1.81
CA LEU A 69 6.48 6.91 -2.89
C LEU A 69 6.97 7.55 -4.21
N ARG A 70 6.50 8.76 -4.51
CA ARG A 70 6.89 9.51 -5.70
C ARG A 70 8.36 9.95 -5.64
N SER A 71 8.84 10.44 -4.50
CA SER A 71 10.24 10.88 -4.35
C SER A 71 11.22 9.71 -4.46
N GLU A 72 10.90 8.57 -3.86
CA GLU A 72 11.68 7.34 -3.96
C GLU A 72 11.72 6.79 -5.38
N ALA A 73 10.58 6.79 -6.09
CA ALA A 73 10.54 6.41 -7.50
C ALA A 73 11.45 7.30 -8.35
N LYS A 74 11.42 8.63 -8.11
CA LYS A 74 12.30 9.58 -8.80
C LYS A 74 13.77 9.33 -8.48
N ALA A 75 14.12 9.09 -7.22
CA ALA A 75 15.49 8.81 -6.81
C ALA A 75 16.05 7.54 -7.49
N ARG A 76 15.25 6.47 -7.58
CA ARG A 76 15.62 5.23 -8.29
C ARG A 76 15.85 5.47 -9.78
N LEU A 77 14.98 6.24 -10.43
CA LEU A 77 15.17 6.61 -11.84
C LEU A 77 16.47 7.40 -12.04
N MET A 78 16.76 8.37 -11.17
CA MET A 78 18.00 9.15 -11.24
C MET A 78 19.24 8.27 -11.01
N GLN A 79 19.20 7.35 -10.05
CA GLN A 79 20.28 6.38 -9.83
C GLN A 79 20.53 5.55 -11.08
N ARG A 80 19.48 4.97 -11.70
CA ARG A 80 19.58 4.20 -12.95
C ARG A 80 20.23 5.02 -14.06
N VAL A 81 19.73 6.24 -14.32
CA VAL A 81 20.28 7.14 -15.33
C VAL A 81 21.75 7.46 -15.06
N SER A 82 22.12 7.70 -13.80
CA SER A 82 23.50 8.00 -13.41
C SER A 82 24.45 6.81 -13.62
N SER A 83 23.98 5.59 -13.38
CA SER A 83 24.73 4.36 -13.61
C SER A 83 24.92 4.07 -15.09
N SER A 84 23.89 4.30 -15.91
CA SER A 84 23.97 4.17 -17.38
C SER A 84 24.93 5.20 -18.00
N ARG A 85 24.91 6.45 -17.52
CA ARG A 85 25.85 7.50 -17.97
C ARG A 85 27.30 7.21 -17.61
N ARG A 86 27.56 6.50 -16.50
CA ARG A 86 28.91 6.03 -16.13
C ARG A 86 29.35 4.87 -17.02
N GLY A 87 28.48 3.91 -17.30
CA GLY A 87 28.76 2.79 -18.22
C GLY A 87 29.15 3.25 -19.63
N MET A 88 28.45 4.23 -20.20
CA MET A 88 28.78 4.79 -21.53
C MET A 88 30.14 5.51 -21.60
N LYS A 89 30.59 6.14 -20.50
CA LYS A 89 31.90 6.81 -20.50
C LYS A 89 33.06 5.82 -20.46
N THR A 90 32.88 4.65 -19.85
CA THR A 90 33.92 3.62 -19.79
C THR A 90 34.11 2.90 -21.14
N THR A 91 33.05 2.79 -21.95
CA THR A 91 33.13 2.15 -23.28
C THR A 91 33.61 3.08 -24.39
N ALA A 92 33.50 4.41 -24.21
CA ALA A 92 33.94 5.40 -25.19
C ALA A 92 35.43 5.84 -25.01
N ALA A 93 36.13 5.28 -24.03
CA ALA A 93 37.53 5.59 -23.70
C ALA A 93 38.49 4.41 -23.92
N GLY A 94 38.06 3.36 -24.63
CA GLY A 94 38.88 2.26 -25.14
C GLY A 94 38.68 2.13 -26.65
#